data_AF-A0A933U8G0-F1
#
_entry.id   AF-A0A933U8G0-F1
#
_cell.length_a   1.000
_cell.length_b   1.000
_cell.length_c   1.000
_cell.angle_alpha   90.00
_cell.angle_beta   90.00
_cell.angle_gamma   90.00
#
_symmetry.space_group_name_H-M   'P 1'
#
loop_
_entity.id
_entity.type
_entity.pdbx_description
1 polymer ?
#
loop_
_entity_poly.entity_id
_entity_poly.type
_entity_poly.pdbx_seq_one_letter_code
_entity_poly.pdbx_strand_id
1 'polypeptide(L)'
;MKVLLEIEKSLPALTRAEKAQLLQWTVRDLGDAFPGIESTPDVCGGEPCVVRTRIPVWVLEQARRLGTSEADLLRAYPTLRAEDLVNAHAYARAHAAEIEQQIRDNEEADE
;
A
#
# COMPACT_ATOMS: atom_id res chain seq x y z
N MET A 1 -9.10 14.33 -14.35
CA MET A 1 -8.87 15.77 -14.03
C MET A 1 -10.14 16.59 -13.82
N LYS A 2 -11.24 16.40 -14.56
CA LYS A 2 -12.46 17.25 -14.44
C LYS A 2 -13.15 17.18 -13.06
N VAL A 3 -13.23 15.98 -12.48
CA VAL A 3 -13.93 15.73 -11.20
C VAL A 3 -13.25 16.41 -10.00
N LEU A 4 -11.91 16.37 -9.92
CA LEU A 4 -11.17 16.98 -8.81
C LEU A 4 -11.36 18.51 -8.75
N LEU A 5 -11.44 19.17 -9.92
CA LEU A 5 -11.69 20.61 -10.02
C LEU A 5 -13.11 20.99 -9.57
N GLU A 6 -14.10 20.13 -9.80
CA GLU A 6 -15.48 20.35 -9.33
C GLU A 6 -15.60 20.17 -7.82
N ILE A 7 -14.90 19.18 -7.26
CA ILE A 7 -14.81 18.96 -5.82
C ILE A 7 -14.13 20.15 -5.15
N GLU A 8 -12.99 20.62 -5.68
CA GLU A 8 -12.24 21.76 -5.13
C GLU A 8 -13.12 23.02 -5.05
N LYS A 9 -13.89 23.32 -6.10
CA LYS A 9 -14.82 24.47 -6.13
C LYS A 9 -15.94 24.36 -5.11
N SER A 10 -16.31 23.15 -4.72
CA SER A 10 -17.43 22.88 -3.80
C SER A 10 -16.98 22.82 -2.33
N LEU A 11 -15.68 22.60 -2.07
CA LEU A 11 -15.12 22.55 -0.71
C LEU A 11 -15.40 23.81 0.14
N PRO A 12 -15.34 25.05 -0.38
CA PRO A 12 -15.65 26.24 0.41
C PRO A 12 -17.11 26.30 0.87
N ALA A 13 -18.06 25.73 0.12
CA ALA A 13 -19.49 25.78 0.41
C ALA A 13 -19.93 24.78 1.49
N LEU A 14 -19.10 23.76 1.77
CA LEU A 14 -19.38 22.74 2.78
C LEU A 14 -19.17 23.27 4.21
N THR A 15 -20.10 22.94 5.08
CA THR A 15 -19.97 23.12 6.53
C THR A 15 -18.83 22.25 7.09
N ARG A 16 -18.40 22.54 8.32
CA ARG A 16 -17.39 21.71 9.01
C ARG A 16 -17.83 20.25 9.17
N ALA A 17 -19.11 20.01 9.43
CA ALA A 17 -19.65 18.65 9.60
C ALA A 17 -19.63 17.89 8.27
N GLU A 18 -20.05 18.52 7.17
CA GLU A 18 -20.04 17.89 5.85
C GLU A 18 -18.62 17.64 5.35
N LYS A 19 -17.67 18.53 5.65
CA LYS A 19 -16.23 18.29 5.38
C LYS A 19 -15.71 17.08 6.14
N ALA A 20 -16.07 16.93 7.41
CA ALA A 20 -15.68 15.77 8.21
C ALA A 20 -16.31 14.47 7.66
N GLN A 21 -17.56 14.53 7.21
CA GLN A 21 -18.25 13.39 6.61
C GLN A 21 -17.64 12.99 5.26
N LEU A 22 -17.31 13.97 4.40
CA LEU A 22 -16.59 13.73 3.16
C LEU A 22 -15.22 13.10 3.43
N LEU A 23 -14.46 13.62 4.39
CA LEU A 23 -13.18 13.04 4.80
C LEU A 23 -13.36 11.60 5.30
N GLN A 24 -14.40 11.32 6.09
CA GLN A 24 -14.69 9.98 6.56
C GLN A 24 -15.04 9.01 5.42
N TRP A 25 -15.82 9.46 4.43
CA TRP A 25 -16.13 8.64 3.25
C TRP A 25 -14.88 8.42 2.40
N THR A 26 -14.09 9.46 2.14
CA THR A 26 -12.83 9.33 1.42
C THR A 26 -11.88 8.39 2.14
N VAL A 27 -11.75 8.46 3.47
CA VAL A 27 -10.92 7.53 4.25
C VAL A 27 -11.48 6.11 4.25
N ARG A 28 -12.80 5.92 4.17
CA ARG A 28 -13.42 4.60 4.07
C ARG A 28 -13.27 3.98 2.69
N ASP A 29 -13.45 4.78 1.65
CA ASP A 29 -13.24 4.41 0.24
C ASP A 29 -11.75 4.12 -0.02
N LEU A 30 -10.87 4.95 0.53
CA LEU A 30 -9.44 4.67 0.64
C LEU A 30 -9.13 3.59 1.69
N GLY A 31 -10.09 3.12 2.47
CA GLY A 31 -9.90 2.03 3.43
C GLY A 31 -9.63 0.70 2.72
N ASP A 32 -10.05 0.60 1.46
CA ASP A 32 -9.65 -0.44 0.51
C ASP A 32 -8.42 -0.04 -0.33
N ALA A 33 -7.91 1.19 -0.18
CA ALA A 33 -6.73 1.72 -0.85
C ALA A 33 -5.58 1.93 0.14
N PHE A 34 -4.68 0.95 0.24
CA PHE A 34 -3.52 1.01 1.12
C PHE A 34 -2.60 2.16 0.71
N PRO A 35 -2.49 3.24 1.51
CA PRO A 35 -1.73 4.41 1.11
C PRO A 35 -0.28 4.05 0.83
N GLY A 36 0.22 4.44 -0.33
CA GLY A 36 1.60 4.13 -0.71
C GLY A 36 1.85 2.69 -1.14
N ILE A 37 0.80 1.89 -1.41
CA ILE A 37 0.91 0.63 -2.15
C ILE A 37 0.24 0.80 -3.51
N GLU A 38 0.95 0.44 -4.58
CA GLU A 38 0.46 0.50 -5.95
C GLU A 38 0.66 -0.85 -6.64
N SER A 39 -0.40 -1.40 -7.24
CA SER A 39 -0.31 -2.51 -8.19
C SER A 39 -0.39 -1.95 -9.60
N THR A 40 0.75 -1.93 -10.30
CA THR A 40 0.80 -1.54 -11.71
C THR A 40 1.00 -2.81 -12.55
N PRO A 41 0.08 -3.16 -13.49
CA PRO A 41 0.19 -4.38 -14.29
C PRO A 41 1.54 -4.55 -15.00
N ASP A 42 2.19 -3.45 -15.37
CA ASP A 42 3.48 -3.42 -16.06
C ASP A 42 4.71 -3.46 -15.12
N VAL A 43 4.51 -3.55 -13.79
CA VAL A 43 5.58 -3.56 -12.78
C VAL A 43 5.46 -4.83 -11.94
N CYS A 44 6.53 -5.64 -11.88
CA CYS A 44 6.56 -6.91 -11.13
C CYS A 44 5.37 -7.83 -11.47
N GLY A 45 4.92 -7.86 -12.73
CA GLY A 45 3.78 -8.69 -13.16
C GLY A 45 2.42 -8.27 -12.57
N GLY A 46 2.29 -7.06 -12.02
CA GLY A 46 1.08 -6.59 -11.35
C GLY A 46 1.08 -6.74 -9.84
N GLU A 47 2.16 -7.24 -9.26
CA GLU A 47 2.31 -7.39 -7.81
C GLU A 47 2.20 -6.05 -7.07
N PRO A 48 1.56 -6.02 -5.89
CA PRO A 48 1.47 -4.84 -5.05
C PRO A 48 2.87 -4.43 -4.60
N CYS A 49 3.30 -3.22 -4.98
CA CYS A 49 4.60 -2.67 -4.65
C CYS A 49 4.46 -1.41 -3.78
N VAL A 50 5.45 -1.16 -2.93
CA VAL A 50 5.55 0.14 -2.24
C VAL A 50 5.77 1.25 -3.27
N VAL A 51 4.96 2.31 -3.19
CA VAL A 51 5.00 3.47 -4.09
C VAL A 51 6.41 4.05 -4.16
N ARG A 52 6.79 4.54 -5.34
CA ARG A 52 8.15 5.04 -5.64
C ARG A 52 9.25 3.98 -5.57
N THR A 53 8.90 2.71 -5.41
CA THR A 53 9.86 1.60 -5.38
C THR A 53 9.40 0.47 -6.30
N ARG A 54 10.27 -0.52 -6.48
CA ARG A 54 9.93 -1.83 -7.08
C ARG A 54 10.07 -2.92 -6.03
N ILE A 55 9.71 -2.62 -4.79
CA ILE A 55 9.79 -3.56 -3.67
C ILE A 55 8.37 -4.11 -3.46
N PRO A 56 8.13 -5.39 -3.80
CA PRO A 56 6.83 -6.02 -3.60
C PRO A 56 6.49 -6.15 -2.12
N VAL A 57 5.20 -6.08 -1.79
CA VAL A 57 4.69 -6.26 -0.43
C VAL A 57 5.01 -7.67 0.09
N TRP A 58 4.96 -8.69 -0.77
CA TRP A 58 5.24 -10.07 -0.37
C TRP A 58 6.68 -10.26 0.14
N VAL A 59 7.66 -9.55 -0.43
CA VAL A 59 9.07 -9.59 0.02
C VAL A 59 9.18 -9.09 1.46
N LEU A 60 8.52 -7.97 1.75
CA LEU A 60 8.55 -7.35 3.08
C LEU A 60 7.82 -8.21 4.11
N GLU A 61 6.69 -8.81 3.73
CA GLU A 61 5.97 -9.72 4.62
C GLU A 61 6.76 -11.01 4.87
N GLN A 62 7.39 -11.59 3.83
CA GLN A 62 8.18 -12.81 3.98
C GLN A 62 9.43 -12.57 4.83
N ALA A 63 10.17 -11.48 4.60
CA ALA A 63 11.30 -11.12 5.44
C ALA A 63 10.92 -10.95 6.91
N ARG A 64 9.75 -10.36 7.19
CA ARG A 64 9.20 -10.26 8.55
C ARG A 64 8.85 -11.64 9.13
N ARG A 65 8.23 -12.54 8.34
CA ARG A 65 7.94 -13.93 8.77
C ARG A 65 9.22 -14.71 9.11
N LEU A 66 10.31 -14.44 8.39
CA LEU A 66 11.64 -14.99 8.66
C LEU A 66 12.37 -14.32 9.85
N GLY A 67 11.73 -13.34 10.52
CA GLY A 67 12.27 -12.70 11.72
C GLY A 67 13.17 -11.48 11.45
N THR A 68 13.19 -10.95 10.22
CA THR A 68 13.92 -9.70 9.91
C THR A 68 13.29 -8.53 10.65
N SER A 69 14.11 -7.74 11.34
CA SER A 69 13.62 -6.54 12.04
C SER A 69 13.30 -5.40 11.07
N GLU A 70 12.38 -4.50 11.45
CA GLU A 70 12.08 -3.30 10.64
C GLU A 70 13.33 -2.43 10.42
N ALA A 71 14.19 -2.33 11.43
CA ALA A 71 15.45 -1.58 11.31
C ALA A 71 16.39 -2.21 10.26
N ASP A 72 16.43 -3.54 10.18
CA ASP A 72 17.21 -4.24 9.17
C ASP A 72 16.60 -4.09 7.77
N LEU A 73 15.28 -4.10 7.65
CA LEU A 73 14.58 -3.83 6.39
C LEU A 73 14.84 -2.42 5.87
N LEU A 74 14.75 -1.41 6.73
CA LEU A 74 15.03 -0.01 6.34
C LEU A 74 16.51 0.19 5.98
N ARG A 75 17.42 -0.58 6.60
CA ARG A 75 18.84 -0.60 6.25
C ARG A 75 19.10 -1.30 4.92
N ALA A 76 18.41 -2.38 4.63
CA ALA A 76 18.51 -3.13 3.37
C ALA A 76 17.88 -2.38 2.20
N TYR A 77 16.81 -1.62 2.45
CA TYR A 77 16.09 -0.83 1.46
C TYR A 77 16.03 0.66 1.88
N PRO A 78 17.11 1.45 1.66
CA PRO A 78 17.19 2.83 2.11
C PRO A 78 16.15 3.78 1.48
N THR A 79 15.44 3.36 0.43
CA THR A 79 14.36 4.12 -0.20
C THR A 79 13.02 3.97 0.53
N LEU A 80 12.89 2.97 1.41
CA LEU A 80 11.71 2.77 2.24
C LEU A 80 11.71 3.71 3.44
N ARG A 81 10.52 4.11 3.84
CA ARG A 81 10.25 4.80 5.10
C ARG A 81 9.53 3.87 6.06
N ALA A 82 9.56 4.20 7.35
CA ALA A 82 8.83 3.42 8.35
C ALA A 82 7.31 3.35 8.05
N GLU A 83 6.73 4.45 7.54
CA GLU A 83 5.34 4.49 7.08
C GLU A 83 5.04 3.46 5.97
N ASP A 84 6.00 3.24 5.07
CA ASP A 84 5.84 2.29 3.96
C ASP A 84 5.73 0.84 4.49
N LEU A 85 6.50 0.49 5.53
CA LEU A 85 6.41 -0.82 6.19
C LEU A 85 5.06 -1.03 6.88
N VAL A 86 4.57 -0.02 7.59
CA VAL A 86 3.25 -0.07 8.25
C VAL A 86 2.15 -0.33 7.22
N ASN A 87 2.20 0.37 6.09
CA ASN A 87 1.21 0.24 5.02
C ASN A 87 1.34 -1.10 4.29
N ALA A 88 2.55 -1.57 4.02
CA ALA A 88 2.80 -2.88 3.42
C ALA A 88 2.26 -4.02 4.30
N HIS A 89 2.52 -3.98 5.61
CA HIS A 89 1.98 -4.98 6.54
C HIS A 89 0.46 -4.88 6.71
N ALA A 90 -0.12 -3.67 6.61
CA ALA A 90 -1.57 -3.51 6.59
C ALA A 90 -2.18 -4.15 5.32
N TYR A 91 -1.59 -3.92 4.15
CA TYR A 91 -1.97 -4.56 2.89
C TYR A 91 -1.90 -6.08 3.03
N ALA A 92 -0.77 -6.61 3.49
CA ALA A 92 -0.57 -8.04 3.61
C ALA A 92 -1.59 -8.73 4.53
N ARG A 93 -2.04 -8.07 5.60
CA ARG A 93 -3.10 -8.61 6.47
C ARG A 93 -4.47 -8.63 5.80
N ALA A 94 -4.80 -7.61 5.01
CA ALA A 94 -6.08 -7.54 4.31
C ALA A 94 -6.12 -8.45 3.06
N HIS A 95 -4.96 -8.67 2.44
CA HIS A 95 -4.77 -9.45 1.22
C HIS A 95 -3.98 -10.74 1.47
N ALA A 96 -4.20 -11.39 2.61
CA ALA A 96 -3.37 -12.51 3.05
C ALA A 96 -3.27 -13.66 2.03
N ALA A 97 -4.37 -14.02 1.37
CA ALA A 97 -4.38 -15.09 0.37
C ALA A 97 -3.59 -14.73 -0.89
N GLU A 98 -3.65 -13.47 -1.33
CA GLU A 98 -2.89 -12.96 -2.47
C GLU A 98 -1.39 -12.97 -2.17
N ILE A 99 -1.00 -12.45 -1.00
CA ILE A 99 0.40 -12.45 -0.56
C ILE A 99 0.93 -13.87 -0.37
N GLU A 100 0.13 -14.78 0.20
CA GLU A 100 0.53 -16.18 0.35
C GLU A 100 0.77 -16.86 -1.00
N GLN A 101 -0.05 -16.56 -2.00
CA GLN A 101 0.17 -17.06 -3.35
C GLN A 101 1.47 -16.51 -3.94
N GLN A 102 1.71 -15.20 -3.83
CA GLN A 102 2.95 -14.57 -4.33
C GLN A 102 4.21 -15.13 -3.66
N ILE A 103 4.17 -15.38 -2.34
CA ILE A 103 5.30 -16.01 -1.63
C ILE A 103 5.56 -17.41 -2.20
N ARG A 104 4.53 -18.25 -2.33
CA ARG A 104 4.67 -19.61 -2.85
C ARG A 104 5.18 -19.63 -4.29
N ASP A 105 4.60 -18.81 -5.16
CA ASP A 105 4.98 -18.74 -6.57
C ASP A 105 6.45 -18.33 -6.75
N ASN A 106 6.95 -17.43 -5.89
CA ASN A 106 8.35 -17.01 -5.93
C ASN A 106 9.29 -18.03 -5.26
N GLU A 107 8.87 -18.71 -4.20
CA GLU A 107 9.65 -19.79 -3.58
C GLU A 107 9.81 -20.99 -4.54
N GLU A 108 8.76 -21.37 -5.28
CA GLU A 108 8.81 -22.43 -6.29
C GLU A 108 9.66 -22.07 -7.52
N ALA A 109 9.80 -20.77 -7.83
CA ALA A 109 10.62 -20.31 -8.94
C ALA A 109 12.14 -20.26 -8.62
N ASP A 110 12.48 -20.22 -7.33
CA ASP A 110 13.86 -20.23 -6.84
C ASP A 110 14.43 -21.66 -6.65
N GLU A 111 13.61 -22.72 -6.83
CA GLU A 111 13.99 -24.14 -6.87
C GLU A 111 14.36 -24.64 -8.28
#